data_AF-A0A8T4JNN5-F1
#
_entry.id   AF-A0A8T4JNN5-F1
#
_cell.length_a   1.000
_cell.length_b   1.000
_cell.length_c   1.000
_cell.angle_alpha   90.00
_cell.angle_beta   90.00
_cell.angle_gamma   90.00
#
_symmetry.space_group_name_H-M   'P 1'
#
loop_
_entity.id
_entity.type
_entity.pdbx_description
1 polymer ?
#
loop_
_entity_poly.entity_id
_entity_poly.type
_entity_poly.pdbx_seq_one_letter_code
_entity_poly.pdbx_strand_id
1 'polypeptide(L)'
;MDIGLFFEGLILISSIGFVFAVYYAFKLSKETKHEKYWIMLALASLILAVHLWARIPWGLHLITDKIQGFIEQITGILGAILLGYSHWGLYSSMRKVKEKLK
;
A
#
# COMPACT_ATOMS: atom_id res chain seq x y z
N MET A 1 18.69 -23.62 4.49
CA MET A 1 17.60 -22.69 4.86
C MET A 1 16.54 -22.83 3.78
N ASP A 2 15.37 -23.35 4.12
CA ASP A 2 14.29 -23.55 3.15
C ASP A 2 13.84 -22.20 2.59
N ILE A 3 14.09 -22.00 1.30
CA ILE A 3 13.76 -20.75 0.60
C ILE A 3 12.25 -20.47 0.69
N GLY A 4 11.41 -21.52 0.72
CA GLY A 4 9.96 -21.38 0.89
C GLY A 4 9.55 -20.73 2.22
N LEU A 5 10.16 -21.14 3.33
CA LEU A 5 9.88 -20.61 4.68
C LEU A 5 10.29 -19.14 4.82
N PHE A 6 11.38 -18.76 4.13
CA PHE A 6 11.82 -17.35 4.07
C PHE A 6 10.81 -16.48 3.30
N PHE A 7 10.30 -16.95 2.16
CA PHE A 7 9.29 -16.23 1.38
C PHE A 7 7.96 -16.09 2.13
N GLU A 8 7.51 -17.13 2.82
CA GLU A 8 6.29 -17.08 3.65
C GLU A 8 6.44 -16.09 4.81
N GLY A 9 7.60 -16.09 5.48
CA GLY A 9 7.90 -15.12 6.53
C GLY A 9 7.88 -13.67 6.02
N LEU A 10 8.40 -13.43 4.82
CA LEU A 10 8.38 -12.10 4.20
C LEU A 10 6.95 -11.63 3.91
N ILE A 11 6.11 -12.51 3.36
CA ILE A 11 4.70 -12.23 3.07
C ILE A 11 3.95 -11.89 4.37
N LEU A 12 4.20 -12.63 5.45
CA LEU A 12 3.57 -12.39 6.74
C LEU A 12 3.94 -11.01 7.31
N ILE A 13 5.24 -10.66 7.28
CA ILE A 13 5.74 -9.36 7.76
C ILE A 13 5.15 -8.22 6.91
N SER A 14 5.15 -8.36 5.58
CA SER A 14 4.55 -7.38 4.67
C SER A 14 3.05 -7.20 4.91
N SER A 15 2.32 -8.28 5.20
CA SER A 15 0.88 -8.23 5.48
C SER A 15 0.58 -7.51 6.80
N ILE A 16 1.36 -7.79 7.84
CA ILE A 16 1.26 -7.08 9.13
C ILE A 16 1.59 -5.59 8.94
N GLY A 17 2.67 -5.28 8.22
CA GLY A 17 3.06 -3.91 7.90
C GLY A 17 1.98 -3.14 7.15
N PHE A 18 1.31 -3.79 6.19
CA PHE A 18 0.17 -3.23 5.47
C PHE A 18 -1.00 -2.89 6.39
N VAL A 19 -1.38 -3.81 7.30
CA VAL A 19 -2.47 -3.56 8.27
C VAL A 19 -2.14 -2.36 9.16
N PHE A 20 -0.91 -2.26 9.66
CA PHE A 20 -0.47 -1.10 10.44
C PHE A 20 -0.52 0.19 9.62
N ALA A 21 -0.04 0.17 8.37
CA ALA A 21 -0.07 1.33 7.48
C ALA A 21 -1.50 1.83 7.26
N VAL A 22 -2.45 0.93 6.97
CA VAL A 22 -3.87 1.28 6.80
C VAL A 22 -4.47 1.81 8.11
N TYR A 23 -4.18 1.17 9.25
CA TYR A 23 -4.66 1.61 10.56
C TYR A 23 -4.18 3.03 10.89
N TYR A 24 -2.89 3.30 10.74
CA TYR A 24 -2.32 4.62 10.99
C TYR A 24 -2.84 5.65 10.00
N ALA A 25 -2.93 5.33 8.71
CA ALA A 25 -3.50 6.23 7.71
C ALA A 25 -4.95 6.62 8.07
N PHE A 26 -5.76 5.67 8.53
CA PHE A 26 -7.14 5.94 8.93
C PHE A 26 -7.24 6.76 10.22
N LYS A 27 -6.40 6.45 11.22
CA LYS A 27 -6.32 7.21 12.47
C LYS A 27 -5.90 8.67 12.21
N LEU A 28 -4.82 8.86 11.45
CA LEU A 28 -4.30 10.18 11.10
C LEU A 28 -5.27 10.97 10.22
N SER A 29 -6.00 10.30 9.30
CA SER A 29 -7.06 10.94 8.52
C SER A 29 -8.15 11.56 9.40
N LYS A 30 -8.55 10.88 10.48
CA LYS A 30 -9.54 11.43 11.43
C LYS A 30 -8.99 12.64 12.20
N GLU A 31 -7.72 12.59 12.60
CA GLU A 31 -7.08 13.67 13.36
C GLU A 31 -6.81 14.92 12.49
N THR A 32 -6.53 14.76 11.19
CA THR A 32 -6.24 15.88 10.28
C THR A 32 -7.45 16.35 9.45
N LYS A 33 -8.68 16.26 9.99
CA LYS A 33 -9.93 16.69 9.32
C LYS A 33 -10.17 16.04 7.94
N HIS A 34 -9.92 14.74 7.82
CA HIS A 34 -10.12 13.99 6.57
C HIS A 34 -9.30 14.51 5.39
N GLU A 35 -8.04 14.89 5.63
CA GLU A 35 -7.16 15.20 4.52
C GLU A 35 -7.06 14.03 3.54
N LYS A 36 -7.38 14.32 2.29
CA LYS A 36 -7.52 13.35 1.18
C LYS A 36 -6.24 12.54 0.95
N TYR A 37 -5.10 13.06 1.37
CA TYR A 37 -3.77 12.45 1.18
C TYR A 37 -3.57 11.18 2.00
N TRP A 38 -4.19 11.07 3.20
CA TRP A 38 -4.15 9.85 3.99
C TRP A 38 -4.99 8.73 3.38
N ILE A 39 -6.13 9.08 2.77
CA ILE A 39 -6.99 8.14 2.04
C ILE A 39 -6.28 7.65 0.77
N MET A 40 -5.58 8.55 0.06
CA MET A 40 -4.75 8.17 -1.08
C MET A 40 -3.59 7.27 -0.69
N LEU A 41 -2.99 7.44 0.50
CA LEU A 41 -1.94 6.54 1.01
C LEU A 41 -2.49 5.12 1.26
N ALA A 42 -3.68 5.03 1.87
CA ALA A 42 -4.35 3.75 2.09
C ALA A 42 -4.73 3.08 0.76
N LEU A 43 -5.22 3.85 -0.20
CA LEU A 43 -5.57 3.36 -1.54
C LEU A 43 -4.34 2.90 -2.33
N ALA A 44 -3.23 3.65 -2.26
CA ALA A 44 -1.96 3.27 -2.86
C ALA A 44 -1.46 1.95 -2.30
N SER A 45 -1.53 1.81 -0.97
CA SER A 45 -1.12 0.60 -0.26
C SER A 45 -2.01 -0.60 -0.66
N LEU A 46 -3.32 -0.38 -0.81
CA LEU A 46 -4.26 -1.42 -1.27
C LEU A 46 -3.94 -1.90 -2.69
N ILE A 47 -3.72 -0.96 -3.62
CA ILE A 47 -3.37 -1.28 -5.01
C ILE A 47 -2.04 -2.03 -5.06
N LEU A 48 -1.04 -1.62 -4.27
CA LEU A 48 0.21 -2.35 -4.13
C LEU A 48 0.01 -3.72 -3.48
N ALA A 49 -0.96 -3.91 -2.60
CA ALA A 49 -1.23 -5.22 -2.00
C ALA A 49 -1.94 -6.18 -2.98
N VAL A 50 -2.66 -5.69 -3.99
CA VAL A 50 -3.43 -6.54 -4.94
C VAL A 50 -2.56 -7.63 -5.59
N HIS A 51 -1.31 -7.34 -5.96
CA HIS A 51 -0.43 -8.35 -6.57
C HIS A 51 -0.08 -9.52 -5.63
N LEU A 52 0.02 -9.27 -4.31
CA LEU A 52 0.27 -10.30 -3.29
C LEU A 52 -0.96 -11.18 -3.12
N TRP A 53 -2.15 -10.59 -3.23
CA TRP A 53 -3.41 -11.30 -3.07
C TRP A 53 -3.71 -12.16 -4.31
N ALA A 54 -3.29 -11.71 -5.49
CA ALA A 54 -3.34 -12.48 -6.72
C ALA A 54 -2.41 -13.71 -6.73
N ARG A 55 -1.43 -13.79 -5.80
CA ARG A 55 -0.55 -14.96 -5.62
C ARG A 55 -1.06 -15.97 -4.58
N ILE A 56 -2.14 -15.67 -3.86
CA ILE A 56 -2.69 -16.59 -2.86
C ILE A 56 -3.33 -17.77 -3.60
N PRO A 57 -3.01 -19.03 -3.26
CA PRO A 57 -3.52 -20.22 -3.93
C PRO A 57 -4.94 -20.51 -3.48
N TRP A 58 -5.87 -19.58 -3.68
CA TRP A 58 -7.27 -19.94 -3.81
C TRP A 58 -7.35 -20.70 -5.13
N GLY A 59 -7.94 -21.91 -5.15
CA GLY A 59 -8.02 -22.80 -6.31
C GLY A 59 -8.62 -22.25 -7.62
N LEU A 60 -8.77 -20.93 -7.75
CA LEU A 60 -8.93 -20.19 -8.99
C LEU A 60 -7.57 -20.07 -9.72
N HIS A 61 -7.18 -21.12 -10.43
CA HIS A 61 -6.22 -21.06 -11.53
C HIS A 61 -6.80 -20.29 -12.76
N LEU A 62 -7.53 -19.19 -12.53
CA LEU A 62 -8.28 -18.47 -13.56
C LEU A 62 -7.42 -17.47 -14.36
N ILE A 63 -6.19 -17.20 -13.92
CA ILE A 63 -5.32 -16.19 -14.53
C ILE A 63 -4.05 -16.88 -15.04
N THR A 64 -3.80 -16.79 -16.35
CA THR A 64 -2.57 -17.28 -16.98
C THR A 64 -1.36 -16.45 -16.49
N ASP A 65 -0.18 -17.06 -16.37
CA ASP A 65 1.06 -16.41 -15.88
C ASP A 65 1.35 -15.06 -16.55
N LYS A 66 1.04 -14.92 -17.84
CA LYS A 66 1.18 -13.64 -18.58
C LYS A 66 0.24 -12.54 -18.11
N ILE A 67 -1.02 -12.87 -17.82
CA ILE A 67 -2.02 -11.90 -17.35
C ILE A 67 -1.67 -11.48 -15.92
N GLN A 68 -1.20 -12.42 -15.09
CA GLN A 68 -0.73 -12.12 -13.75
C GLN A 68 0.46 -11.16 -13.75
N GLY A 69 1.47 -11.41 -14.60
CA GLY A 69 2.62 -10.51 -14.75
C GLY A 69 2.25 -9.11 -15.23
N PHE A 70 1.23 -9.00 -16.09
CA PHE A 70 0.73 -7.70 -16.57
C PHE A 70 0.00 -6.92 -15.47
N ILE A 71 -0.85 -7.60 -14.67
CA ILE A 71 -1.54 -7.00 -13.53
C ILE A 71 -0.51 -6.54 -12.48
N GLU A 72 0.52 -7.33 -12.19
CA GLU A 72 1.58 -6.99 -11.26
C GLU A 72 2.35 -5.73 -11.69
N GLN A 73 2.68 -5.59 -12.97
CA GLN A 73 3.31 -4.36 -13.49
C GLN A 73 2.41 -3.13 -13.39
N ILE A 74 1.14 -3.23 -13.81
CA ILE A 74 0.22 -2.09 -13.78
C ILE A 74 -0.06 -1.64 -12.34
N THR A 75 -0.38 -2.59 -11.45
CA THR A 75 -0.64 -2.30 -10.04
C THR A 75 0.60 -1.78 -9.33
N GLY A 76 1.79 -2.31 -9.65
CA GLY A 76 3.06 -1.80 -9.16
C GLY A 76 3.32 -0.34 -9.56
N ILE A 77 3.17 -0.01 -10.85
CA ILE A 77 3.38 1.36 -11.36
C ILE A 77 2.35 2.33 -10.78
N LEU A 78 1.06 2.00 -10.88
CA LEU A 78 -0.01 2.86 -10.36
C LEU A 78 0.09 3.03 -8.84
N GLY A 79 0.36 1.94 -8.14
CA GLY A 79 0.58 1.95 -6.70
C GLY A 79 1.76 2.84 -6.29
N ALA A 80 2.89 2.75 -6.99
CA ALA A 80 4.06 3.59 -6.72
C ALA A 80 3.80 5.08 -6.98
N ILE A 81 3.08 5.43 -8.05
CA ILE A 81 2.72 6.82 -8.36
C ILE A 81 1.78 7.39 -7.29
N LEU A 82 0.75 6.63 -6.89
CA LEU A 82 -0.17 7.03 -5.83
C LEU A 82 0.54 7.14 -4.46
N LEU A 83 1.51 6.26 -4.20
CA LEU A 83 2.32 6.30 -2.99
C LEU A 83 3.22 7.54 -2.96
N GLY A 84 3.83 7.91 -4.08
CA GLY A 84 4.59 9.16 -4.22
C GLY A 84 3.71 10.40 -4.03
N TYR A 85 2.53 10.43 -4.66
CA TYR A 85 1.60 11.56 -4.54
C TYR A 85 1.09 11.74 -3.10
N SER A 86 0.76 10.65 -2.42
CA SER A 86 0.35 10.69 -1.01
C SER A 86 1.48 11.19 -0.11
N HIS A 87 2.72 10.72 -0.27
CA HIS A 87 3.86 11.22 0.51
C HIS A 87 4.11 12.71 0.30
N TRP A 88 4.05 13.20 -0.94
CA TRP A 88 4.20 14.62 -1.23
C TRP A 88 3.07 15.46 -0.59
N GLY A 89 1.82 15.00 -0.72
CA GLY A 89 0.67 15.68 -0.12
C GLY A 89 0.73 15.74 1.40
N LEU A 90 1.15 14.65 2.04
CA LEU A 90 1.36 14.57 3.48
C LEU A 90 2.49 15.49 3.96
N TYR A 91 3.61 15.52 3.25
CA TYR A 91 4.72 16.43 3.57
C TYR A 91 4.30 17.89 3.47
N SER A 92 3.59 18.27 2.39
CA SER A 92 3.07 19.62 2.18
C SER A 92 2.09 20.03 3.28
N SER A 93 1.19 19.13 3.69
CA SER A 93 0.25 19.38 4.78
C SER A 93 0.96 19.57 6.12
N MET A 94 1.84 18.64 6.50
CA MET A 94 2.59 18.73 7.76
C MET A 94 3.45 20.00 7.81
N ARG A 95 4.00 20.44 6.67
CA ARG A 95 4.73 21.70 6.57
C ARG A 95 3.83 22.91 6.86
N LYS A 96 2.62 22.95 6.29
CA LYS A 96 1.64 24.03 6.56
C LYS A 96 1.20 24.06 8.03
N VAL A 97 1.05 22.89 8.66
CA VAL A 97 0.73 22.79 10.10
C VAL A 97 1.89 23.30 10.94
N LYS A 98 3.13 22.92 10.60
CA LYS A 98 4.33 23.40 11.28
C LYS A 98 4.51 24.92 11.15
N GLU A 99 4.21 25.48 9.99
CA GLU A 99 4.26 26.93 9.75
C GLU A 99 3.19 27.70 10.54
N LYS A 100 2.05 27.08 10.88
CA LYS A 100 1.00 27.68 11.74
C LYS A 100 1.28 27.57 13.25
N LEU A 101 2.12 26.62 13.64
CA LEU A 101 2.53 26.41 15.04
C LEU A 101 3.73 27.28 15.44
N LYS A 102 4.42 27.87 14.47
CA LYS A 102 5.44 28.91 14.67
C LYS A 102 4.78 30.28 14.78
#